data_AF-I7CTN9-F1
#
_entry.id   AF-I7CTN9-F1
#
_cell.length_a   1.000
_cell.length_b   1.000
_cell.length_c   1.000
_cell.angle_alpha   90.00
_cell.angle_beta   90.00
_cell.angle_gamma   90.00
#
_symmetry.space_group_name_H-M   'P 1'
#
loop_
_entity.id
_entity.type
_entity.pdbx_description
1 polymer ?
#
loop_
_entity_poly.entity_id
_entity_poly.type
_entity_poly.pdbx_seq_one_letter_code
_entity_poly.pdbx_strand_id
1 'polypeptide(L)' 'MSSPFENPAIRYGMGFSSAVLLGVVAFVFFEEGLTRWLVLGLAVIEITVVPRILKMTVENNTDGV' A
#
# COMPACT_ATOMS: atom_id res chain seq x y z
N MET A 1 -23.28 -2.17 6.91
CA MET A 1 -22.91 -2.55 5.53
C MET A 1 -21.56 -3.25 5.62
N SER A 2 -21.37 -4.41 4.97
CA SER A 2 -20.04 -5.04 4.93
C SER A 2 -19.09 -4.13 4.16
N SER A 3 -17.97 -3.78 4.78
CA SER A 3 -16.96 -2.94 4.16
C SER A 3 -16.07 -3.81 3.27
N PRO A 4 -15.81 -3.43 2.01
CA PRO A 4 -14.89 -4.19 1.15
C PRO A 4 -13.46 -4.28 1.74
N PHE A 5 -13.11 -3.42 2.70
CA PHE A 5 -11.82 -3.45 3.40
C PHE A 5 -11.76 -4.46 4.57
N GLU A 6 -12.88 -5.07 4.96
CA GLU A 6 -12.88 -6.23 5.88
C GLU A 6 -12.10 -7.41 5.27
N ASN A 7 -12.17 -7.56 3.95
CA ASN A 7 -11.47 -8.62 3.24
C ASN A 7 -9.96 -8.34 3.17
N PRO A 8 -9.10 -9.16 3.83
CA PRO A 8 -7.65 -8.99 3.79
C PRO A 8 -7.08 -8.92 2.37
N ALA A 9 -7.61 -9.72 1.44
CA ALA A 9 -7.11 -9.76 0.07
C ALA A 9 -7.26 -8.40 -0.64
N ILE A 10 -8.32 -7.66 -0.34
CA ILE A 10 -8.56 -6.33 -0.94
C ILE A 10 -7.59 -5.31 -0.34
N ARG A 11 -7.37 -5.34 0.99
CA ARG A 11 -6.42 -4.44 1.68
C ARG A 11 -5.01 -4.58 1.12
N TYR A 12 -4.54 -5.83 1.02
CA TYR A 12 -3.19 -6.14 0.55
C TYR A 12 -3.08 -5.99 -0.96
N GLY A 13 -4.12 -6.32 -1.73
CA GLY A 13 -4.12 -6.15 -3.18
C GLY A 13 -3.97 -4.69 -3.60
N MET A 14 -4.58 -3.76 -2.84
CA MET A 14 -4.45 -2.33 -3.11
C MET A 14 -3.00 -1.85 -2.93
N GLY A 15 -2.40 -2.08 -1.76
CA GLY A 15 -1.00 -1.71 -1.50
C GLY A 15 0.00 -2.42 -2.42
N PHE A 16 -0.25 -3.70 -2.73
CA PHE A 16 0.61 -4.48 -3.63
C PHE A 16 0.58 -3.96 -5.07
N SER A 17 -0.58 -3.61 -5.61
CA SER A 17 -0.68 -3.08 -6.98
C SER A 17 0.08 -1.76 -7.15
N SER A 18 -0.03 -0.86 -6.17
CA SER A 18 0.72 0.39 -6.10
C SER A 18 2.24 0.13 -6.03
N ALA A 19 2.66 -0.78 -5.14
CA ALA A 19 4.07 -1.12 -4.97
C ALA A 19 4.68 -1.77 -6.22
N VAL A 20 3.93 -2.58 -6.96
CA VAL A 20 4.38 -3.13 -8.25
C VAL A 20 4.61 -2.01 -9.25
N LEU A 21 3.69 -1.05 -9.36
CA LEU A 21 3.86 0.11 -10.25
C LEU A 21 5.07 0.97 -9.85
N LEU A 22 5.26 1.23 -8.56
CA LEU A 22 6.43 1.94 -8.05
C LEU A 22 7.72 1.16 -8.32
N GLY A 23 7.70 -0.17 -8.21
CA GLY A 23 8.81 -1.03 -8.61
C GLY A 23 9.15 -0.87 -10.09
N VAL A 24 8.15 -0.98 -10.97
CA VAL A 24 8.34 -0.73 -12.41
C VAL A 24 8.92 0.66 -12.64
N VAL A 25 8.39 1.69 -11.98
CA VAL A 25 8.90 3.05 -12.12
C VAL A 25 10.36 3.17 -11.66
N ALA A 26 10.69 2.55 -10.52
CA ALA A 26 12.03 2.53 -9.94
C ALA A 26 13.07 1.90 -10.89
N PHE A 27 12.72 0.82 -11.59
CA PHE A 27 13.66 0.11 -12.45
C PHE A 27 13.66 0.60 -13.91
N VAL A 28 12.55 1.13 -14.42
CA VAL A 28 12.43 1.62 -15.80
C VAL A 28 12.97 3.04 -15.96
N PHE A 29 12.74 3.92 -14.97
CA PHE A 29 13.08 5.34 -15.11
C PHE A 29 14.28 5.80 -14.29
N PHE A 30 14.73 5.00 -13.31
CA PHE A 30 15.86 5.36 -12.45
C PHE A 30 16.94 4.28 -12.52
N GLU A 31 17.88 4.44 -13.45
CA GLU A 31 18.94 3.44 -13.68
C GLU A 31 19.84 3.27 -12.44
N GLU A 32 20.34 4.38 -11.89
CA GLU A 32 21.23 4.39 -10.72
C GLU A 32 20.99 5.64 -9.85
N GLY A 33 21.20 5.51 -8.52
CA GLY A 33 21.18 6.64 -7.59
C GLY A 33 20.14 6.56 -6.47
N LEU A 34 20.19 7.54 -5.58
CA LEU A 34 19.37 7.60 -4.36
C LEU A 34 17.87 7.59 -4.66
N THR A 35 17.44 8.19 -5.76
CA THR A 35 16.02 8.28 -6.14
C THR A 35 15.38 6.90 -6.32
N ARG A 36 16.10 5.93 -6.92
CA ARG A 36 15.61 4.56 -7.07
C ARG A 36 15.35 3.92 -5.69
N TRP A 37 16.28 4.09 -4.76
CA TRP A 37 16.13 3.58 -3.39
C TRP A 37 14.99 4.24 -2.64
N LEU A 38 14.75 5.54 -2.84
CA LEU A 38 13.61 6.25 -2.25
C LEU A 38 12.28 5.72 -2.79
N VAL A 39 12.16 5.51 -4.10
CA VAL A 39 10.94 4.96 -4.73
C VAL A 39 10.69 3.52 -4.27
N LEU A 40 11.73 2.70 -4.18
CA LEU A 40 11.61 1.35 -3.61
C LEU A 40 11.24 1.37 -2.13
N GLY A 41 11.78 2.31 -1.36
CA GLY A 41 11.37 2.54 0.03
C GLY A 41 9.89 2.89 0.13
N LEU A 42 9.39 3.75 -0.77
CA LEU A 42 7.96 4.06 -0.86
C LEU A 42 7.12 2.82 -1.21
N ALA A 43 7.57 1.98 -2.14
CA ALA A 43 6.89 0.73 -2.47
C ALA A 43 6.76 -0.22 -1.26
N VAL A 44 7.78 -0.29 -0.41
CA VAL A 44 7.72 -1.07 0.85
C VAL A 44 6.73 -0.45 1.83
N ILE A 45 6.68 0.88 1.92
CA ILE A 45 5.69 1.60 2.73
C ILE A 45 4.28 1.29 2.25
N GLU A 46 4.02 1.30 0.95
CA GLU A 46 2.71 0.97 0.37
C GLU A 46 2.22 -0.44 0.79
N ILE A 47 3.09 -1.45 0.74
CA ILE A 47 2.73 -2.83 1.12
C ILE A 47 2.49 -2.97 2.63
N THR A 48 3.16 -2.17 3.45
CA THR A 48 3.15 -2.35 4.91
C THR A 48 2.17 -1.41 5.63
N VAL A 49 2.02 -0.18 5.16
CA VAL A 49 1.25 0.89 5.81
C VAL A 49 -0.18 0.95 5.29
N VAL A 50 -0.41 0.90 3.97
CA VAL A 50 -1.75 1.01 3.40
C VAL A 50 -2.72 -0.05 3.96
N PRO A 51 -2.35 -1.35 4.06
CA PRO A 51 -3.26 -2.34 4.62
C PRO A 51 -3.57 -2.10 6.10
N ARG A 52 -2.63 -1.49 6.85
CA ARG A 52 -2.82 -1.15 8.27
C ARG A 52 -3.78 0.03 8.43
N ILE A 53 -3.62 1.08 7.63
CA ILE A 53 -4.53 2.23 7.64
C ILE A 53 -5.94 1.79 7.28
N LEU A 54 -6.10 1.02 6.20
CA LEU A 54 -7.42 0.50 5.80
C LEU A 54 -8.07 -0.36 6.88
N LYS A 55 -7.27 -1.15 7.62
CA LYS A 55 -7.74 -1.94 8.76
C LYS A 55 -8.21 -1.03 9.92
N MET A 56 -7.42 -0.01 10.26
CA MET A 56 -7.77 0.97 11.31
C MET A 56 -9.05 1.74 10.98
N THR A 57 -9.27 2.07 9.71
CA THR A 57 -10.50 2.75 9.28
C THR A 57 -11.74 1.89 9.45
N VAL A 58 -11.64 0.57 9.25
CA VAL A 58 -12.74 -0.36 9.50
C VAL A 58 -13.01 -0.50 11.00
N GLU A 59 -11.95 -0.64 11.81
CA GLU A 59 -12.05 -0.74 13.27
C GLU A 59 -12.71 0.51 13.88
N ASN A 60 -12.18 1.71 13.56
CA ASN A 60 -12.73 2.97 14.09
C ASN A 60 -14.17 3.27 13.66
N ASN A 61 -14.59 2.78 12.48
CA ASN A 61 -15.97 2.92 12.02
C ASN A 61 -16.93 1.94 12.71
N THR A 62 -16.40 0.85 13.29
CA THR A 62 -17.17 -0.12 14.08
C THR A 62 -17.37 0.36 15.52
N ASP A 63 -16.40 1.10 16.07
CA ASP A 63 -16.43 1.65 17.44
C ASP A 63 -17.23 2.98 17.55
N GLY A 64 -17.64 3.56 16.42
CA GLY A 64 -18.38 4.82 16.32
C GLY A 64 -19.91 4.68 16.28
N VAL A 65 -20.45 3.49 16.59
CA VAL A 65 -21.90 3.23 16.75
C VAL A 65 -22.20 2.81 18.18
#